data_AF-A0A3D1VJ06-F1
#
_entry.id   AF-A0A3D1VJ06-F1
#
_cell.length_a   1.000
_cell.length_b   1.000
_cell.length_c   1.000
_cell.angle_alpha   90.00
_cell.angle_beta   90.00
_cell.angle_gamma   90.00
#
_symmetry.space_group_name_H-M   'P 1'
#
loop_
_entity.id
_entity.type
_entity.pdbx_description
1 polymer ?
#
loop_
_entity_poly.entity_id
_entity_poly.type
_entity_poly.pdbx_seq_one_letter_code
_entity_poly.pdbx_strand_id
1 'polypeptide(L)'
;TILEALNTDLVCDAINVAMREIFKQLVYGRTQTAFSKDGLPIGASLEDLGKGLRSQVGTMFGTKEKGVRYLEMAEGYILSLGLDANNEIIGYQFVHVGKMLEMIRAGKDANEAFQANVKSYGRYDEAVKHIDPRAD
;
A
#
# COMPACT_ATOMS: atom_id res chain seq x y z
N THR A 1 -22.88 -20.72 -28.88
CA THR A 1 -22.97 -20.88 -27.40
C THR A 1 -21.61 -20.56 -26.76
N ILE A 2 -21.53 -20.32 -25.45
CA ILE A 2 -20.23 -20.08 -24.75
C ILE A 2 -19.25 -21.25 -25.00
N LEU A 3 -19.77 -22.49 -25.05
CA LEU A 3 -18.99 -23.70 -25.36
C LEU A 3 -18.43 -23.72 -26.79
N GLU A 4 -19.18 -23.22 -27.78
CA GLU A 4 -18.66 -23.06 -29.15
C GLU A 4 -17.62 -21.94 -29.26
N ALA A 5 -17.80 -20.84 -28.51
CA ALA A 5 -16.83 -19.76 -28.44
C ALA A 5 -15.49 -20.22 -27.84
N LEU A 6 -15.53 -21.07 -26.80
CA LEU A 6 -14.36 -21.68 -26.16
C LEU A 6 -13.56 -22.63 -27.06
N ASN A 7 -14.17 -23.16 -28.12
CA ASN A 7 -13.53 -24.09 -29.07
C ASN A 7 -13.01 -23.40 -30.34
N THR A 8 -13.00 -22.06 -30.38
CA THR A 8 -12.43 -21.31 -31.50
C THR A 8 -10.92 -21.14 -31.35
N ASP A 9 -10.20 -21.07 -32.47
CA ASP A 9 -8.74 -20.89 -32.51
C ASP A 9 -8.29 -19.60 -31.78
N LEU A 10 -9.16 -18.59 -31.78
CA LEU A 10 -8.98 -17.34 -31.04
C LEU A 10 -8.85 -17.55 -29.52
N VAL A 11 -9.45 -18.61 -28.97
CA VAL A 11 -9.35 -18.94 -27.55
C VAL A 11 -8.03 -19.61 -27.23
N CYS A 12 -7.47 -20.44 -28.13
CA CYS A 12 -6.12 -20.97 -27.98
C CYS A 12 -5.08 -19.84 -27.93
N ASP A 13 -5.20 -18.84 -28.81
CA ASP A 13 -4.35 -17.65 -28.78
C ASP A 13 -4.53 -16.83 -27.49
N ALA A 14 -5.77 -16.63 -27.05
CA ALA A 14 -6.06 -15.93 -25.80
C ALA A 14 -5.49 -16.66 -24.57
N ILE A 15 -5.60 -17.99 -24.51
CA ILE A 15 -5.03 -18.82 -23.45
C ILE A 15 -3.50 -18.75 -23.48
N ASN A 16 -2.88 -18.83 -24.66
CA ASN A 16 -1.43 -18.72 -24.80
C ASN A 16 -0.91 -17.35 -24.33
N VAL A 17 -1.61 -16.26 -24.67
CA VAL A 17 -1.30 -14.93 -24.15
C VAL A 17 -1.48 -14.87 -22.63
N ALA A 18 -2.60 -15.36 -22.10
CA ALA A 18 -2.86 -15.36 -20.65
C ALA A 18 -1.81 -16.16 -19.87
N MET A 19 -1.47 -17.37 -20.33
CA MET A 19 -0.46 -18.23 -19.72
C MET A 19 0.93 -17.59 -19.77
N ARG A 20 1.29 -16.92 -20.87
CA ARG A 20 2.54 -16.18 -20.98
C ARG A 20 2.61 -15.02 -19.99
N GLU A 21 1.52 -14.26 -19.83
CA GLU A 21 1.50 -13.14 -18.88
C GLU A 21 1.52 -13.63 -17.42
N ILE A 22 0.81 -14.71 -17.07
CA ILE A 22 0.92 -15.35 -15.74
C ILE A 22 2.35 -15.84 -15.49
N PHE A 23 2.98 -16.48 -16.48
CA PHE A 23 4.35 -16.96 -16.36
C PHE A 23 5.36 -15.81 -16.17
N LYS A 24 5.20 -14.70 -16.91
CA LYS A 24 6.00 -13.48 -16.70
C LYS A 24 5.82 -12.90 -15.29
N GLN A 25 4.61 -12.94 -14.73
CA GLN A 25 4.40 -12.49 -13.35
C GLN A 25 5.15 -13.35 -12.34
N LEU A 26 5.09 -14.69 -12.51
CA LEU A 26 5.81 -15.64 -11.65
C LEU A 26 7.34 -15.50 -11.78
N VAL A 27 7.85 -15.28 -13.00
CA VAL A 27 9.30 -15.20 -13.27
C VAL A 27 9.89 -13.83 -12.90
N TYR A 28 9.18 -12.73 -13.18
CA TYR A 28 9.69 -11.38 -12.96
C TYR A 28 9.17 -10.72 -11.68
N GLY A 29 8.27 -11.38 -10.93
CA GLY A 29 7.76 -10.91 -9.65
C GLY A 29 6.97 -9.60 -9.72
N ARG A 30 6.31 -9.31 -10.86
CA ARG A 30 5.51 -8.09 -11.07
C ARG A 30 4.04 -8.40 -11.32
N THR A 31 3.15 -7.45 -11.04
CA THR A 31 1.70 -7.59 -11.22
C THR A 31 1.29 -7.40 -12.69
N GLN A 32 0.15 -7.99 -13.09
CA GLN A 32 -0.41 -7.94 -14.45
C GLN A 32 -0.53 -6.52 -15.02
N THR A 33 -0.83 -5.57 -14.15
CA THR A 33 -1.12 -4.16 -14.40
C THR A 33 0.06 -3.40 -14.98
N ALA A 34 1.30 -3.84 -14.73
CA ALA A 34 2.52 -3.26 -15.33
C ALA A 34 2.59 -3.39 -16.87
N PHE A 35 1.79 -4.28 -17.47
CA PHE A 35 1.72 -4.52 -18.91
C PHE A 35 0.38 -4.09 -19.54
N SER A 36 -0.48 -3.40 -18.79
CA SER A 36 -1.76 -2.93 -19.31
C SER A 36 -1.57 -1.87 -20.39
N LYS A 37 -2.30 -2.02 -21.50
CA LYS A 37 -2.28 -1.08 -22.65
C LYS A 37 -2.79 0.31 -22.26
N ASP A 38 -3.61 0.39 -21.21
CA ASP A 38 -4.19 1.63 -20.67
C ASP A 38 -3.34 2.25 -19.54
N GLY A 39 -2.14 1.69 -19.29
CA GLY A 39 -1.26 2.12 -18.21
C GLY A 39 -1.66 1.55 -16.84
N LEU A 40 -0.92 1.94 -15.81
CA LEU A 40 -1.21 1.56 -14.42
C LEU A 40 -2.53 2.22 -13.97
N PRO A 41 -3.47 1.46 -13.39
CA PRO A 41 -4.69 2.04 -12.81
C PRO A 41 -4.37 3.13 -11.78
N ILE A 42 -5.23 4.14 -11.68
CA ILE A 42 -5.10 5.20 -10.68
C ILE A 42 -5.12 4.55 -9.28
N GLY A 43 -4.02 4.72 -8.53
CA GLY A 43 -3.82 4.11 -7.22
C GLY A 43 -3.02 2.79 -7.21
N ALA A 44 -2.60 2.27 -8.37
CA ALA A 44 -1.78 1.06 -8.49
C ALA A 44 -0.29 1.28 -8.20
N SER A 45 0.14 2.49 -7.80
CA SER A 45 1.53 2.81 -7.49
C SER A 45 2.13 1.98 -6.34
N LEU A 46 1.29 1.32 -5.55
CA LEU A 46 1.69 0.40 -4.48
C LEU A 46 1.61 -1.08 -4.89
N GLU A 47 1.04 -1.43 -6.04
CA GLU A 47 0.96 -2.84 -6.46
C GLU A 47 2.35 -3.42 -6.72
N ASP A 48 3.31 -2.58 -7.12
CA ASP A 48 4.72 -2.95 -7.28
C ASP A 48 5.43 -3.18 -5.92
N LEU A 49 4.92 -2.57 -4.84
CA LEU A 49 5.36 -2.87 -3.48
C LEU A 49 4.61 -4.13 -3.02
N GLY A 50 5.21 -5.29 -3.29
CA GLY A 50 4.70 -6.58 -2.82
C GLY A 50 4.38 -6.57 -1.31
N LYS A 51 3.59 -7.56 -0.86
CA LYS A 51 3.12 -7.64 0.54
C LYS A 51 4.28 -7.62 1.53
N GLY A 52 4.27 -6.66 2.44
CA GLY A 52 5.29 -6.48 3.48
C GLY A 52 6.49 -5.61 3.07
N LEU A 53 6.55 -5.15 1.83
CA LEU A 53 7.57 -4.18 1.39
C LEU A 53 7.11 -2.75 1.70
N ARG A 54 8.08 -1.87 1.94
CA ARG A 54 7.88 -0.43 2.13
C ARG A 54 8.77 0.35 1.19
N SER A 55 8.27 1.46 0.67
CA SER A 55 9.08 2.35 -0.14
C SER A 55 9.91 3.29 0.74
N GLN A 56 11.12 3.59 0.30
CA GLN A 56 11.94 4.64 0.90
C GLN A 56 11.55 6.04 0.42
N VAL A 57 10.82 6.16 -0.69
CA VAL A 57 10.44 7.42 -1.33
C VAL A 57 8.98 7.36 -1.83
N GLY A 58 8.19 8.41 -1.64
CA GLY A 58 6.87 8.54 -2.28
C GLY A 58 5.72 7.78 -1.60
N THR A 59 5.80 7.55 -0.30
CA THR A 59 4.81 6.80 0.52
C THR A 59 3.62 7.61 1.01
N MET A 60 3.60 8.92 0.74
CA MET A 60 2.43 9.78 0.90
C MET A 60 1.96 10.19 -0.49
N PHE A 61 0.81 9.70 -0.91
CA PHE A 61 0.26 10.05 -2.21
C PHE A 61 -1.26 10.03 -2.14
N GLY A 62 -1.89 10.74 -3.07
CA GLY A 62 -3.33 10.79 -3.14
C GLY A 62 -3.79 11.10 -4.55
N THR A 63 -4.98 10.62 -4.86
CA THR A 63 -5.64 10.93 -6.13
C THR A 63 -7.05 11.41 -5.81
N LYS A 64 -7.62 12.22 -6.69
CA LYS A 64 -9.00 12.70 -6.51
C LYS A 64 -10.01 11.54 -6.46
N GLU A 65 -9.73 10.45 -7.18
CA GLU A 65 -10.62 9.30 -7.28
C GLU A 65 -10.48 8.33 -6.09
N LYS A 66 -9.26 8.11 -5.59
CA LYS A 66 -8.99 7.12 -4.52
C LYS A 66 -8.73 7.73 -3.14
N GLY A 67 -8.75 9.07 -3.05
CA GLY A 67 -8.41 9.79 -1.83
C GLY A 67 -6.91 9.79 -1.56
N VAL A 68 -6.54 10.27 -0.38
CA VAL A 68 -5.16 10.42 0.08
C VAL A 68 -4.79 9.26 1.00
N ARG A 69 -3.58 8.70 0.81
CA ARG A 69 -3.01 7.67 1.67
C ARG A 69 -1.65 8.12 2.17
N TYR A 70 -1.52 8.23 3.48
CA TYR A 70 -0.23 8.46 4.13
C TYR A 70 0.26 7.14 4.71
N LEU A 71 1.36 6.61 4.18
CA LEU A 71 1.90 5.32 4.62
C LEU A 71 3.17 5.48 5.45
N GLU A 72 4.13 6.26 4.97
CA GLU A 72 5.40 6.49 5.64
C GLU A 72 5.84 7.93 5.44
N MET A 73 6.55 8.46 6.42
CA MET A 73 7.29 9.72 6.40
C MET A 73 8.77 9.43 6.64
N ALA A 74 9.64 10.43 6.49
CA ALA A 74 11.08 10.25 6.69
C ALA A 74 11.40 9.71 8.11
N GLU A 75 10.62 10.11 9.10
CA GLU A 75 10.77 9.73 10.50
C GLU A 75 10.30 8.29 10.78
N GLY A 76 9.36 7.77 9.99
CA GLY A 76 8.91 6.38 10.10
C GLY A 76 7.49 6.09 9.61
N TYR A 77 6.89 5.10 10.26
CA TYR A 77 5.74 4.36 9.74
C TYR A 77 4.43 4.88 10.30
N ILE A 78 3.47 5.19 9.43
CA ILE A 78 2.13 5.64 9.83
C ILE A 78 1.27 4.44 10.20
N LEU A 79 0.78 4.47 11.44
CA LEU A 79 -0.06 3.45 12.04
C LEU A 79 -1.54 3.67 11.70
N SER A 80 -1.98 4.93 11.71
CA SER A 80 -3.39 5.27 11.48
C SER A 80 -3.56 6.72 11.04
N LEU A 81 -4.66 6.98 10.34
CA LEU A 81 -5.09 8.32 9.93
C LEU A 81 -6.32 8.73 10.74
N GLY A 82 -6.32 9.97 11.22
CA GLY A 82 -7.47 10.59 11.87
C GLY A 82 -8.28 11.41 10.87
N LEU A 83 -9.57 11.06 10.73
CA LEU A 83 -10.51 11.71 9.83
C LEU A 83 -11.53 12.54 10.62
N ASP A 84 -11.94 13.67 10.04
CA ASP A 84 -13.05 14.47 10.53
C ASP A 84 -14.42 13.97 10.05
N ALA A 85 -15.48 14.70 10.39
CA ALA A 85 -16.85 14.36 10.01
C ALA A 85 -17.10 14.38 8.48
N ASN A 86 -16.23 15.04 7.71
CA ASN A 86 -16.30 15.10 6.25
C ASN A 86 -15.42 14.03 5.57
N ASN A 87 -14.80 13.14 6.36
CA ASN A 87 -13.78 12.17 5.90
C ASN A 87 -12.50 12.81 5.38
N GLU A 88 -12.18 14.03 5.81
CA GLU A 88 -10.90 14.68 5.51
C GLU A 88 -9.86 14.27 6.55
N ILE A 89 -8.64 13.98 6.10
CA ILE A 89 -7.54 13.63 7.02
C ILE A 89 -7.10 14.90 7.74
N ILE A 90 -7.23 14.90 9.07
CA ILE A 90 -6.87 16.04 9.92
C ILE A 90 -5.63 15.77 10.80
N GLY A 91 -5.18 14.53 10.85
CA GLY A 91 -3.98 14.11 11.57
C GLY A 91 -3.63 12.65 11.32
N TYR A 92 -2.52 12.19 11.87
CA TYR A 92 -2.09 10.79 11.78
C TYR A 92 -1.24 10.39 12.99
N GLN A 93 -1.22 9.09 13.28
CA GLN A 93 -0.33 8.49 14.28
C GLN A 93 0.76 7.69 13.56
N PHE A 94 1.99 7.79 14.05
CA PHE A 94 3.15 7.15 13.46
C PHE A 94 4.12 6.66 14.52
N VAL A 95 4.99 5.73 14.15
CA VAL A 95 6.10 5.27 14.95
C VAL A 95 7.42 5.74 14.34
N HIS A 96 8.27 6.35 15.17
CA HIS A 96 9.58 6.80 14.72
C HIS A 96 10.54 5.59 14.63
N VAL A 97 10.63 5.00 13.44
CA VAL A 97 11.29 3.70 13.22
C VAL A 97 12.79 3.77 13.55
N GLY A 98 13.49 4.84 13.18
CA GLY A 98 14.91 5.02 13.48
C GLY A 98 15.21 4.98 14.99
N LYS A 99 14.49 5.79 15.77
CA LYS A 99 14.65 5.84 17.24
C LYS A 99 14.24 4.54 17.92
N MET A 100 13.16 3.91 17.45
CA MET A 100 12.72 2.60 17.94
C MET A 100 13.81 1.54 17.74
N LEU A 101 14.37 1.44 16.53
CA LEU A 101 15.42 0.46 16.23
C LEU A 101 16.73 0.75 16.99
N GLU A 102 17.05 2.02 17.23
CA GLU A 102 18.19 2.41 18.07
C GLU A 102 18.01 1.94 19.52
N MET A 103 16.82 2.12 20.10
CA MET A 103 16.50 1.64 21.45
C MET A 103 16.53 0.11 21.54
N ILE A 104 16.02 -0.59 20.53
CA ILE A 104 16.08 -2.06 20.45
C ILE A 104 17.55 -2.51 20.36
N ARG A 105 18.36 -1.84 19.53
CA ARG A 105 19.80 -2.13 19.42
C ARG A 105 20.54 -1.90 20.74
N ALA A 106 20.09 -0.95 21.55
CA ALA A 106 20.61 -0.70 22.89
C ALA A 106 20.14 -1.73 23.94
N GLY A 107 19.37 -2.76 23.55
CA GLY A 107 18.94 -3.85 24.41
C GLY A 107 17.58 -3.62 25.09
N LYS A 108 16.84 -2.58 24.71
CA LYS A 108 15.48 -2.38 25.23
C LYS A 108 14.51 -3.38 24.60
N ASP A 109 13.49 -3.78 25.36
CA ASP A 109 12.39 -4.59 24.85
C ASP A 109 11.70 -3.90 23.64
N ALA A 110 11.32 -4.71 22.65
CA ALA A 110 10.77 -4.22 21.39
C ALA A 110 9.42 -3.53 21.57
N ASN A 111 8.56 -4.04 22.45
CA ASN A 111 7.26 -3.44 22.70
C ASN A 111 7.41 -2.11 23.44
N GLU A 112 8.28 -2.05 24.44
CA GLU A 112 8.57 -0.79 25.13
C GLU A 112 9.22 0.26 24.22
N ALA A 113 10.11 -0.16 23.32
CA ALA A 113 10.71 0.72 22.33
C ALA A 113 9.68 1.23 21.32
N PHE A 114 8.76 0.37 20.89
CA PHE A 114 7.66 0.75 20.01
C PHE A 114 6.78 1.82 20.68
N GLN A 115 6.21 1.52 21.85
CA GLN A 115 5.29 2.43 22.56
C GLN A 115 5.93 3.78 22.88
N ALA A 116 7.21 3.79 23.27
CA ALA A 116 7.94 5.03 23.56
C ALA A 116 8.11 5.95 22.33
N ASN A 117 8.04 5.38 21.12
CA ASN A 117 8.27 6.08 19.85
C ASN A 117 7.00 6.26 19.01
N VAL A 118 5.83 5.87 19.52
CA VAL A 118 4.54 6.24 18.92
C VAL A 118 4.24 7.70 19.21
N LYS A 119 3.91 8.46 18.18
CA LYS A 119 3.55 9.89 18.23
C LYS A 119 2.38 10.17 17.30
N SER A 120 1.67 11.25 17.57
CA SER A 120 0.61 11.78 16.70
C SER A 120 1.02 13.15 16.16
N TYR A 121 0.48 13.51 15.01
CA TYR A 121 0.64 14.81 14.38
C TYR A 121 -0.70 15.34 13.86
N GLY A 122 -0.85 16.67 13.84
CA GLY A 122 -2.09 17.34 13.46
C GLY A 122 -3.17 17.22 14.54
N ARG A 123 -4.43 17.31 14.13
CA ARG A 123 -5.61 17.22 15.01
C ARG A 123 -6.06 15.77 15.18
N TYR A 124 -5.11 14.86 15.36
CA TYR A 124 -5.38 13.43 15.41
C TYR A 124 -6.33 13.03 16.55
N ASP A 125 -6.24 13.72 17.68
CA ASP A 125 -7.09 13.47 18.86
C ASP A 125 -8.51 14.06 18.69
N GLU A 126 -8.71 14.97 17.74
CA GLU A 126 -10.02 15.53 17.39
C GLU A 126 -10.74 14.71 16.31
N ALA A 127 -10.11 13.64 15.81
CA ALA A 127 -10.68 12.81 14.76
C ALA A 127 -11.88 12.03 15.27
N VAL A 128 -12.94 12.02 14.47
CA VAL A 128 -14.16 11.24 14.74
C VAL A 128 -14.02 9.79 14.26
N LYS A 129 -13.04 9.52 13.39
CA LYS A 129 -12.75 8.19 12.84
C LYS A 129 -11.25 8.01 12.68
N HIS A 130 -10.77 6.82 13.03
CA HIS A 130 -9.40 6.38 12.75
C HIS A 130 -9.43 5.21 11.77
N ILE A 131 -8.56 5.25 10.76
CA ILE A 131 -8.44 4.19 9.76
C ILE A 131 -7.00 3.73 9.62
N ASP A 132 -6.80 2.46 9.26
CA ASP A 132 -5.50 1.96 8.81
C ASP A 132 -5.37 2.24 7.30
N PRO A 133 -4.41 3.08 6.87
CA PRO A 133 -4.25 3.44 5.46
C PRO A 133 -3.87 2.27 4.52
N ARG A 134 -3.61 1.08 5.08
CA ARG A 134 -3.26 -0.15 4.35
C ARG A 134 -4.38 -1.17 4.31
N ALA A 135 -5.32 -1.13 5.27
CA ALA A 135 -6.40 -2.11 5.37
C ALA A 135 -7.77 -1.53 4.96
N ASP A 136 -8.01 -0.26 5.27
CA ASP A 136 -9.29 0.44 5.06
C ASP A 136 -9.25 1.36 3.82
#